data_AF-A0A522WZ96-F1
#
_entry.id   AF-A0A522WZ96-F1
#
_cell.length_a   1.000
_cell.length_b   1.000
_cell.length_c   1.000
_cell.angle_alpha   90.00
_cell.angle_beta   90.00
_cell.angle_gamma   90.00
#
_symmetry.space_group_name_H-M   'P 1'
#
loop_
_entity.id
_entity.type
_entity.pdbx_description
1 polymer ?
#
loop_
_entity_poly.entity_id
_entity_poly.type
_entity_poly.pdbx_seq_one_letter_code
_entity_poly.pdbx_strand_id
1 'polypeptide(L)'
;MHISLTPELEAIIKEKVTSGLYNNASEVIREALRFMKTNEELIDQMKLDHLRSKLAEGEYDLIEDRYTELKQEELSDHFKLIKNRAIDRINQDKKTLC
;
A
#
# COMPACT_ATOMS: atom_id res chain seq x y z
N MET A 1 -19.33 20.68 -16.32
CA MET A 1 -18.10 20.81 -15.51
C MET A 1 -16.99 20.06 -16.22
N HIS A 2 -15.82 20.66 -16.41
CA HIS A 2 -14.64 20.00 -16.99
C HIS A 2 -13.68 19.66 -15.87
N ILE A 3 -13.32 18.39 -15.72
CA ILE A 3 -12.36 17.92 -14.73
C ILE A 3 -11.13 17.44 -15.49
N SER A 4 -9.97 18.00 -15.17
CA SER A 4 -8.71 17.53 -15.72
C SER A 4 -8.22 16.33 -14.91
N LEU A 5 -7.88 15.25 -15.59
CA LEU A 5 -7.36 14.03 -15.00
C LEU A 5 -5.89 13.85 -15.36
N THR A 6 -5.16 13.08 -14.55
CA THR A 6 -3.82 12.64 -14.94
C THR A 6 -3.92 11.63 -16.09
N PRO A 7 -2.86 11.45 -16.90
CA PRO A 7 -2.88 10.49 -18.00
C PRO A 7 -3.19 9.05 -17.55
N GLU A 8 -2.75 8.68 -16.35
CA GLU A 8 -3.03 7.37 -15.74
C GLU A 8 -4.52 7.18 -15.43
N LEU A 9 -5.16 8.16 -14.79
CA LEU A 9 -6.59 8.10 -14.50
C LEU A 9 -7.44 8.12 -15.78
N GLU A 10 -7.00 8.86 -16.79
CA GLU A 10 -7.66 8.86 -18.10
C GLU A 10 -7.57 7.48 -18.78
N ALA A 11 -6.42 6.81 -18.68
CA ALA A 11 -6.24 5.46 -19.21
C ALA A 11 -7.19 4.45 -18.54
N ILE A 12 -7.32 4.49 -17.21
CA ILE A 12 -8.23 3.63 -16.44
C ILE A 12 -9.69 3.86 -16.88
N ILE A 13 -10.11 5.12 -17.02
CA ILE A 13 -11.48 5.44 -17.45
C ILE A 13 -11.73 4.97 -18.88
N LYS A 14 -10.77 5.19 -19.79
CA LYS A 14 -10.85 4.69 -21.18
C LYS A 14 -11.01 3.18 -21.21
N GLU A 15 -10.19 2.45 -20.45
CA GLU A 15 -10.29 0.99 -20.34
C GLU A 15 -11.70 0.54 -19.90
N LYS A 16 -12.22 1.13 -18.82
CA LYS A 16 -13.56 0.81 -18.29
C LYS A 16 -14.68 1.09 -19.30
N VAL A 17 -14.61 2.17 -20.07
CA VAL A 17 -15.59 2.45 -21.12
C VAL A 17 -15.44 1.48 -22.29
N THR A 18 -14.21 1.21 -22.76
CA THR A 18 -13.97 0.27 -23.87
C THR A 18 -14.37 -1.17 -23.55
N SER A 19 -14.39 -1.55 -22.26
CA SER A 19 -14.89 -2.85 -21.83
C SER A 19 -16.39 -3.07 -22.10
N GLY A 20 -17.14 -2.00 -22.41
CA GLY A 20 -18.59 -2.04 -22.62
C GLY A 20 -19.42 -2.03 -21.33
N LEU A 21 -18.77 -2.06 -20.15
CA LEU A 21 -19.45 -1.99 -18.85
C LEU A 21 -20.06 -0.59 -18.59
N TYR A 22 -19.52 0.45 -19.23
CA TYR A 22 -19.95 1.84 -19.07
C TYR A 22 -20.10 2.52 -20.43
N ASN A 23 -21.10 3.38 -20.58
CA ASN A 23 -21.34 4.08 -21.84
C ASN A 23 -20.43 5.30 -22.04
N ASN A 24 -20.00 5.92 -20.94
CA ASN A 24 -19.21 7.15 -20.96
C ASN A 24 -18.38 7.35 -19.69
N ALA A 25 -17.38 8.22 -19.78
CA ALA A 25 -16.51 8.58 -18.67
C ALA A 25 -17.26 9.16 -17.46
N SER A 26 -18.36 9.90 -17.69
CA SER A 26 -19.11 10.51 -16.60
C SER A 26 -19.83 9.47 -15.73
N GLU A 27 -20.21 8.32 -16.28
CA GLU A 27 -20.76 7.20 -15.52
C GLU A 27 -19.71 6.59 -14.60
N VAL A 28 -18.52 6.29 -15.14
CA VAL A 28 -17.39 5.75 -14.37
C VAL A 28 -17.05 6.66 -13.20
N ILE A 29 -16.94 7.98 -13.44
CA ILE A 29 -16.60 8.95 -12.40
C ILE A 29 -17.70 9.02 -11.33
N ARG A 30 -18.98 9.05 -11.73
CA ARG A 30 -20.10 9.09 -10.77
C ARG A 30 -20.17 7.84 -9.91
N GLU A 31 -19.92 6.67 -10.48
CA GLU A 31 -19.89 5.42 -9.73
C GLU A 31 -18.70 5.38 -8.77
N ALA A 32 -17.50 5.75 -9.23
CA ALA A 32 -16.32 5.83 -8.38
C ALA A 32 -16.53 6.77 -7.17
N LEU A 33 -17.08 7.97 -7.39
CA LEU A 33 -17.37 8.91 -6.31
C LEU A 33 -18.45 8.39 -5.34
N ARG A 34 -19.50 7.72 -5.86
CA ARG A 34 -20.51 7.08 -5.00
C ARG A 34 -19.91 5.96 -4.18
N PHE A 35 -19.07 5.14 -4.78
CA PHE A 35 -18.36 4.07 -4.10
C PHE A 35 -17.48 4.64 -2.98
N MET A 36 -16.66 5.65 -3.29
CA MET A 36 -15.82 6.31 -2.28
C MET A 36 -16.65 6.84 -1.11
N LYS A 37 -17.73 7.57 -1.39
CA LYS A 37 -18.61 8.12 -0.34
C LYS A 37 -19.30 7.05 0.49
N THR A 38 -19.72 5.95 -0.13
CA THR A 38 -20.47 4.87 0.56
C THR A 38 -19.56 4.00 1.40
N ASN A 39 -18.29 3.86 1.02
CA ASN A 39 -17.35 2.93 1.63
C ASN A 39 -16.25 3.61 2.45
N GLU A 40 -16.32 4.93 2.65
CA GLU A 40 -15.30 5.69 3.39
C GLU A 40 -15.07 5.12 4.79
N GLU A 41 -16.15 4.93 5.57
CA GLU A 41 -16.09 4.35 6.92
C GLU A 41 -15.55 2.91 6.91
N LEU A 42 -15.97 2.10 5.93
CA LEU A 42 -15.48 0.72 5.78
C LEU A 42 -13.97 0.71 5.52
N ILE A 43 -13.50 1.55 4.59
CA ILE A 43 -12.09 1.66 4.24
C ILE A 43 -11.27 2.09 5.45
N ASP A 44 -11.74 3.09 6.19
CA ASP A 44 -11.03 3.56 7.38
C ASP A 44 -10.99 2.51 8.48
N GLN A 45 -12.08 1.75 8.65
CA GLN A 45 -12.08 0.67 9.61
C GLN A 45 -11.16 -0.49 9.20
N MET A 46 -11.08 -0.81 7.90
CA MET A 46 -10.10 -1.78 7.40
C MET A 46 -8.65 -1.33 7.65
N LYS A 47 -8.34 -0.04 7.45
CA LYS A 47 -7.01 0.51 7.77
C LYS A 47 -6.72 0.41 9.26
N LEU A 48 -7.70 0.73 10.11
CA LEU A 48 -7.53 0.70 11.55
C LEU A 48 -7.33 -0.72 12.06
N ASP A 49 -8.09 -1.69 11.56
CA ASP A 49 -7.95 -3.10 11.91
C ASP A 49 -6.60 -3.66 11.44
N HIS A 50 -6.14 -3.26 10.25
CA HIS A 50 -4.80 -3.60 9.80
C HIS A 50 -3.71 -3.04 10.73
N LEU A 51 -3.83 -1.76 11.12
CA LEU A 51 -2.89 -1.14 12.04
C LEU A 51 -2.90 -1.82 13.42
N ARG A 52 -4.09 -2.16 13.95
CA ARG A 52 -4.23 -2.91 15.20
C ARG A 52 -3.59 -4.29 15.12
N SER A 53 -3.78 -5.00 14.01
CA SER A 53 -3.13 -6.30 13.77
C SER A 53 -1.61 -6.17 13.80
N LYS A 54 -1.05 -5.14 13.16
CA LYS A 54 0.39 -4.89 13.16
C LYS A 54 0.94 -4.42 14.51
N LEU A 55 0.15 -3.65 15.27
CA LEU A 55 0.48 -3.30 16.64
C LEU A 55 0.55 -4.56 17.51
N ALA A 56 -0.44 -5.45 17.41
CA ALA A 56 -0.48 -6.69 18.18
C ALA A 56 0.72 -7.61 17.88
N GLU A 57 1.15 -7.69 16.60
CA GLU A 57 2.40 -8.37 16.24
C GLU A 57 3.61 -7.76 16.97
N GLY A 58 3.71 -6.42 17.00
CA GLY A 58 4.78 -5.71 17.70
C GLY A 58 4.73 -5.85 19.22
N GLU A 59 3.54 -5.84 19.83
CA GLU A 59 3.34 -6.08 21.26
C GLU A 59 3.77 -7.50 21.64
N TYR A 60 3.43 -8.49 20.82
CA TYR A 60 3.89 -9.86 21.01
C TYR A 60 5.42 -9.96 20.93
N ASP A 61 6.03 -9.31 19.94
CA ASP A 61 7.50 -9.23 19.84
C ASP A 61 8.13 -8.55 21.05
N LEU A 62 7.48 -7.52 21.62
CA LEU A 62 7.96 -6.86 22.82
C LEU A 62 7.91 -7.79 24.06
N ILE A 63 6.81 -8.53 24.23
CA ILE A 63 6.64 -9.48 25.34
C ILE A 63 7.64 -10.64 25.25
N GLU A 64 7.96 -11.09 24.04
CA GLU A 64 8.91 -12.17 23.78
C GLU A 64 10.38 -11.67 23.70
N ASP A 65 10.65 -10.43 24.11
CA ASP A 65 11.97 -9.78 24.07
C ASP A 65 12.62 -9.80 22.66
N ARG A 66 11.83 -9.83 21.59
CA ARG A 66 12.26 -9.82 20.18
C ARG A 66 12.37 -8.41 19.61
N TYR A 67 13.03 -7.52 20.33
CA TYR A 67 13.24 -6.15 19.90
C TYR A 67 14.71 -5.73 20.01
N THR A 68 15.06 -4.56 19.47
CA THR A 68 16.38 -3.96 19.63
C THR A 68 16.20 -2.50 19.99
N GLU A 69 16.81 -2.08 21.09
CA GLU A 69 16.84 -0.67 21.48
C GLU A 69 17.82 0.07 20.57
N LEU A 70 17.36 1.17 19.99
CA LEU A 70 18.16 2.01 19.11
C LEU A 70 18.14 3.44 19.61
N LYS A 71 19.33 4.04 19.71
CA LYS A 71 19.43 5.49 19.94
C LYS A 71 19.23 6.24 18.63
N GLN A 72 18.83 7.51 18.74
CA GLN A 72 18.56 8.34 17.57
C GLN A 72 19.77 8.44 16.61
N GLU A 73 20.98 8.44 17.17
CA GLU A 73 22.25 8.50 16.44
C GLU A 73 22.51 7.23 15.61
N GLU A 74 21.95 6.10 16.01
CA GLU A 74 22.19 4.77 15.41
C GLU A 74 21.16 4.41 14.33
N LEU A 75 20.04 5.15 14.25
CA LEU A 75 18.93 4.90 13.31
C LEU A 75 19.40 4.83 11.85
N SER A 76 20.23 5.79 11.43
CA SER A 76 20.71 5.89 10.04
C SER A 76 21.49 4.64 9.63
N ASP A 77 22.37 4.17 10.51
CA ASP A 77 23.20 3.00 10.24
C ASP A 77 22.40 1.70 10.36
N HIS A 78 21.44 1.65 11.28
CA HIS A 78 20.50 0.54 11.38
C HIS A 78 19.67 0.37 10.09
N PHE A 79 19.13 1.46 9.52
CA PHE A 79 18.39 1.40 8.26
C PHE A 79 19.27 0.95 7.09
N LYS A 80 20.54 1.40 7.04
CA LYS A 80 21.50 0.91 6.03
C LYS A 80 21.74 -0.59 6.16
N LEU A 81 21.88 -1.10 7.39
CA LEU A 81 22.06 -2.53 7.67
C LEU A 81 20.84 -3.37 7.25
N ILE A 82 19.63 -2.89 7.51
CA ILE A 82 18.40 -3.54 7.04
C ILE A 82 18.37 -3.57 5.51
N LYS A 83 18.65 -2.43 4.86
CA LYS A 83 18.66 -2.32 3.41
C LYS A 83 19.65 -3.30 2.77
N ASN A 84 20.87 -3.37 3.28
CA ASN A 84 21.91 -4.25 2.74
C ASN A 84 21.52 -5.72 2.93
N ARG A 85 21.00 -6.11 4.10
CA ARG A 85 20.47 -7.47 4.32
C ARG A 85 19.36 -7.85 3.34
N ALA A 86 18.46 -6.91 3.01
CA ALA A 86 17.40 -7.16 2.03
C ALA A 86 17.97 -7.37 0.62
N ILE A 87 18.94 -6.55 0.21
CA ILE A 87 19.64 -6.69 -1.08
C ILE A 87 20.35 -8.04 -1.17
N ASP A 88 21.03 -8.45 -0.11
CA ASP A 88 21.76 -9.72 -0.07
C ASP A 88 20.83 -10.93 -0.21
N ARG A 89 19.66 -10.91 0.44
CA ARG A 89 18.62 -11.96 0.29
C ARG A 89 18.13 -12.07 -1.16
N ILE A 90 17.78 -10.93 -1.78
CA ILE A 90 17.34 -10.90 -3.19
C ILE A 90 18.42 -11.46 -4.12
N ASN A 91 19.69 -11.16 -3.85
CA ASN A 91 20.81 -11.66 -4.65
C ASN A 91 21.08 -13.15 -4.43
N GLN A 92 20.88 -13.67 -3.21
CA GLN A 92 20.98 -15.10 -2.91
C GLN A 92 19.86 -15.90 -3.59
N ASP A 93 18.62 -15.43 -3.53
CA ASP A 93 17.48 -16.09 -4.18
C ASP A 93 17.66 -16.17 -5.71
N LYS A 94 18.26 -15.14 -6.33
CA LYS A 94 18.63 -15.16 -7.76
C LYS A 94 19.73 -16.15 -8.09
N LYS A 95 20.62 -16.46 -7.15
CA LYS A 95 21.74 -17.40 -7.33
C LYS A 95 21.30 -18.85 -7.19
N THR A 96 20.24 -19.12 -6.44
CA THR A 96 19.66 -20.46 -6.26
C THR A 96 18.70 -20.86 -7.39
N LEU A 97 18.23 -19.89 -8.19
CA LEU A 97 17.40 -20.11 -9.38
C LEU A 97 18.20 -20.30 -10.70
N CYS A 98 19.53 -20.23 -10.67
CA CYS A 98 20.42 -20.49 -11.79
C CYS A 98 21.14 -21.84 -11.65
#